data_AF-A0AAN7YU96-F1
#
_entry.id   AF-A0AAN7YU96-F1
#
_cell.length_a   1.000
_cell.length_b   1.000
_cell.length_c   1.000
_cell.angle_alpha   90.00
_cell.angle_beta   90.00
_cell.angle_gamma   90.00
#
_symmetry.space_group_name_H-M   'P 1'
#
loop_
_entity.id
_entity.type
_entity.pdbx_description
1 polymer ?
#
loop_
_entity_poly.entity_id
_entity_poly.type
_entity_poly.pdbx_seq_one_letter_code
_entity_poly.pdbx_strand_id
1 'polypeptide(L)'
;MPTLLRKLADKETVVFHCALSQQRGPSAALRYLREKEAATSGNGGTTATEPEEKKQKVYVLDQGFVGWQEVYGPDERLTEGYRKDIWEDGY
;
A
#
# COMPACT_ATOMS: atom_id res chain seq x y z
N MET A 1 9.89 -10.35 -4.09
CA MET A 1 8.42 -10.22 -4.06
C MET A 1 7.67 -11.39 -3.40
N PRO A 2 8.10 -12.67 -3.44
CA PRO A 2 7.34 -13.79 -2.88
C PRO A 2 6.97 -13.62 -1.40
N THR A 3 7.89 -13.09 -0.59
CA THR A 3 7.67 -12.85 0.84
C THR A 3 6.58 -11.80 1.10
N LEU A 4 6.45 -10.79 0.24
CA LEU A 4 5.44 -9.74 0.39
C LEU A 4 4.04 -10.26 0.03
N LEU A 5 3.93 -11.02 -1.07
CA LEU A 5 2.67 -11.65 -1.46
C LEU A 5 2.13 -12.56 -0.36
N ARG A 6 2.99 -13.38 0.25
CA ARG A 6 2.60 -14.25 1.37
C ARG A 6 2.14 -13.47 2.60
N LYS A 7 2.83 -12.37 2.93
CA LYS A 7 2.48 -11.51 4.08
C LYS A 7 1.13 -10.80 3.92
N LEU A 8 0.72 -10.55 2.69
CA LEU A 8 -0.48 -9.79 2.37
C LEU A 8 -1.64 -10.66 1.87
N ALA A 9 -1.46 -11.99 1.79
CA ALA A 9 -2.44 -12.89 1.19
C ALA A 9 -3.81 -12.89 1.91
N ASP A 10 -3.82 -12.66 3.22
CA ASP A 10 -5.02 -12.65 4.07
C ASP A 10 -5.66 -11.24 4.20
N LYS A 11 -5.06 -10.22 3.60
CA LYS A 11 -5.53 -8.83 3.74
C LYS A 11 -6.51 -8.48 2.65
N GLU A 12 -7.69 -7.98 3.01
CA GLU A 12 -8.65 -7.48 2.02
C GLU A 12 -8.16 -6.19 1.35
N THR A 13 -7.48 -5.31 2.09
CA THR A 13 -7.02 -4.01 1.57
C THR A 13 -5.53 -3.82 1.82
N VAL A 14 -4.82 -3.33 0.80
CA VAL A 14 -3.40 -2.96 0.87
C VAL A 14 -3.26 -1.51 0.39
N VAL A 15 -2.69 -0.66 1.24
CA VAL A 15 -2.45 0.75 0.92
C VAL A 15 -0.94 0.97 0.79
N PHE A 16 -0.50 1.46 -0.37
CA PHE A 16 0.88 1.88 -0.60
C PHE A 16 1.01 3.39 -0.43
N HIS A 17 2.16 3.85 0.05
CA HIS A 17 2.47 5.28 0.07
C HIS A 17 3.98 5.50 -0.07
N CYS A 18 4.39 6.75 -0.31
CA CYS A 18 5.77 7.18 -0.01
C CYS A 18 5.74 8.52 0.75
N ALA A 19 6.70 9.40 0.54
CA ALA A 19 6.65 10.76 1.09
C ALA A 19 5.49 11.57 0.47
N LEU A 20 5.49 11.72 -0.86
CA LEU A 20 4.45 12.46 -1.60
C LEU A 20 3.48 11.57 -2.39
N SER A 21 3.75 10.26 -2.46
CA SER A 21 3.05 9.29 -3.31
C SER A 21 2.98 9.61 -4.82
N GLN A 22 3.89 10.45 -5.36
CA GLN A 22 3.87 10.80 -6.78
C GLN A 22 4.52 9.76 -7.71
N GLN A 23 5.57 9.07 -7.25
CA GLN A 23 6.32 8.11 -8.08
C GLN A 23 6.52 6.75 -7.40
N ARG A 24 7.17 6.73 -6.23
CA ARG A 24 7.55 5.48 -5.55
C ARG A 24 6.34 4.68 -5.04
N GLY A 25 5.35 5.34 -4.44
CA GLY A 25 4.11 4.69 -3.98
C GLY A 25 3.35 4.01 -5.13
N PRO A 26 2.97 4.74 -6.20
CA PRO A 26 2.30 4.19 -7.38
C PRO A 26 3.11 3.07 -8.06
N SER A 27 4.42 3.26 -8.23
CA SER A 27 5.29 2.25 -8.86
C SER A 27 5.35 0.95 -8.04
N ALA A 28 5.41 1.06 -6.71
CA ALA A 28 5.39 -0.10 -5.82
C ALA A 28 4.05 -0.84 -5.88
N ALA A 29 2.92 -0.11 -5.87
CA ALA A 29 1.58 -0.68 -6.02
C ALA A 29 1.42 -1.42 -7.36
N LEU A 30 1.83 -0.80 -8.47
CA LEU A 30 1.79 -1.42 -9.80
C LEU A 30 2.65 -2.68 -9.87
N ARG A 31 3.86 -2.65 -9.29
CA ARG A 31 4.73 -3.82 -9.24
C ARG A 31 4.10 -4.94 -8.42
N TYR A 32 3.49 -4.63 -7.28
CA TYR A 32 2.78 -5.60 -6.46
C TYR A 32 1.64 -6.28 -7.23
N LEU A 33 0.82 -5.50 -7.93
CA LEU A 33 -0.30 -6.01 -8.74
C LEU A 33 0.19 -6.99 -9.82
N ARG A 34 1.21 -6.61 -10.60
CA ARG A 34 1.79 -7.47 -11.65
C ARG A 34 2.32 -8.79 -11.11
N GLU A 35 3.00 -8.76 -9.96
CA GLU A 35 3.56 -9.95 -9.33
C GLU A 35 2.47 -10.86 -8.76
N LYS A 36 1.40 -10.26 -8.22
CA LYS A 36 0.21 -10.99 -7.77
C LYS A 36 -0.48 -11.69 -8.93
N GLU A 37 -0.70 -10.99 -10.05
CA GLU A 37 -1.29 -11.54 -11.27
C GLU A 37 -0.45 -12.68 -11.86
N ALA A 38 0.88 -12.52 -11.89
CA ALA A 38 1.80 -13.54 -12.35
C ALA A 38 1.75 -14.80 -11.46
N ALA A 39 1.71 -14.62 -10.14
CA ALA A 39 1.61 -15.72 -9.18
C ALA A 39 0.26 -16.47 -9.29
N THR A 40 -0.83 -15.79 -9.63
CA THR A 40 -2.13 -16.43 -9.84
C THR A 40 -2.25 -17.10 -11.21
N SER A 41 -1.53 -16.63 -12.22
CA SER A 41 -1.61 -17.15 -13.60
C SER A 41 -0.70 -18.35 -13.86
N GLY A 42 0.39 -18.52 -13.09
CA GLY A 42 1.38 -19.60 -13.27
C GLY A 42 0.97 -20.97 -12.74
N ASN A 43 -0.08 -21.04 -11.91
CA ASN A 43 -0.62 -22.31 -11.40
C ASN A 43 -1.73 -22.79 -12.35
N GLY A 44 -1.40 -23.66 -13.30
CA GLY A 44 -2.29 -24.18 -14.37
C GLY A 44 -3.60 -24.83 -13.92
N GLY A 45 -4.53 -24.04 -13.41
CA GLY A 45 -5.88 -24.42 -13.05
C GLY A 45 -6.85 -23.37 -13.55
N THR A 46 -7.62 -23.73 -14.58
CA THR A 46 -8.98 -23.23 -14.74
C THR A 46 -9.69 -23.29 -13.38
N THR A 47 -10.52 -22.30 -13.08
CA THR A 47 -11.30 -22.10 -11.83
C THR A 47 -10.54 -21.63 -10.57
N ALA A 48 -10.26 -20.33 -10.52
CA ALA A 48 -10.73 -19.52 -9.40
C ALA A 48 -11.04 -18.12 -9.93
N THR A 49 -12.24 -17.97 -10.50
CA THR A 49 -12.99 -16.73 -10.30
C THR A 49 -12.99 -16.52 -8.79
N GLU A 50 -12.03 -15.76 -8.25
CA GLU A 50 -12.28 -15.16 -6.95
C GLU A 50 -13.62 -14.43 -7.13
N PRO A 51 -14.66 -14.76 -6.34
CA PRO A 51 -15.89 -13.99 -6.37
C PRO A 51 -15.47 -12.52 -6.29
N GLU A 52 -16.10 -11.61 -7.03
CA GLU A 52 -15.69 -10.18 -7.02
C GLU A 52 -15.55 -9.62 -5.60
N GLU A 53 -16.29 -10.20 -4.65
CA GLU A 53 -16.26 -9.95 -3.20
C GLU A 53 -14.92 -10.27 -2.51
N LYS A 54 -14.00 -11.05 -3.10
CA LYS A 54 -12.71 -11.47 -2.50
C LYS A 54 -11.47 -10.87 -3.14
N LYS A 55 -11.62 -10.08 -4.22
CA LYS A 55 -10.48 -9.39 -4.83
C LYS A 55 -9.92 -8.36 -3.85
N GLN A 56 -8.73 -8.62 -3.32
CA GLN A 56 -8.00 -7.66 -2.48
C GLN A 56 -7.87 -6.31 -3.19
N LYS A 57 -8.27 -5.25 -2.51
CA LYS A 57 -8.25 -3.86 -2.98
C LYS A 57 -6.86 -3.27 -2.74
N VAL A 58 -6.30 -2.63 -3.77
CA VAL A 58 -4.99 -1.97 -3.70
C VAL A 58 -5.18 -0.48 -3.91
N TYR A 59 -4.74 0.32 -2.95
CA TYR A 59 -4.83 1.78 -2.99
C TYR A 59 -3.43 2.41 -2.91
N VAL A 60 -3.36 3.67 -3.32
CA VAL A 60 -2.23 4.56 -3.02
C VAL A 60 -2.78 5.69 -2.15
N LEU A 61 -2.15 5.93 -1.00
CA LEU A 61 -2.49 7.08 -0.15
C LEU A 61 -2.07 8.36 -0.86
N ASP A 62 -3.05 9.19 -1.19
CA ASP A 62 -2.83 10.48 -1.84
C ASP A 62 -1.98 11.40 -0.95
N GLN A 63 -1.14 12.23 -1.58
CA GLN A 63 -0.13 13.09 -0.94
C GLN A 63 0.90 12.39 -0.03
N GLY A 64 0.82 11.06 0.13
CA GLY A 64 1.74 10.26 0.91
C GLY A 64 1.79 10.65 2.39
N PHE A 65 2.94 10.41 3.02
CA PHE A 65 3.13 10.76 4.42
C PHE A 65 3.14 12.27 4.66
N VAL A 66 3.52 13.09 3.68
CA VAL A 66 3.48 14.55 3.79
C VAL A 66 2.06 15.04 4.04
N GLY A 67 1.09 14.61 3.23
CA GLY A 67 -0.32 14.96 3.47
C GLY A 67 -0.90 14.31 4.73
N TRP A 68 -0.48 13.08 5.06
CA TRP A 68 -0.90 12.43 6.30
C TRP A 68 -0.47 13.21 7.55
N GLN A 69 0.80 13.60 7.62
CA GLN A 69 1.34 14.22 8.82
C GLN A 69 0.80 15.64 9.04
N GLU A 70 0.42 16.37 7.99
CA GLU A 70 -0.24 17.67 8.09
C GLU A 70 -1.56 17.60 8.88
N VAL A 71 -2.28 16.47 8.77
CA VAL A 71 -3.60 16.28 9.40
C VAL A 71 -3.50 15.46 10.68
N TYR A 72 -2.69 14.40 10.68
CA TYR A 72 -2.66 13.37 11.72
C TYR A 72 -1.29 13.19 12.39
N GLY A 73 -0.28 13.99 12.03
CA GLY A 73 1.09 13.84 12.53
C GLY A 73 1.18 13.79 14.06
N PRO A 74 0.58 14.75 14.79
CA PRO A 74 0.60 14.76 16.26
C PRO A 74 -0.30 13.71 16.94
N ASP A 75 -1.17 12.99 16.21
CA ASP A 75 -2.08 12.00 16.81
C ASP A 75 -1.38 10.65 16.98
N GLU A 76 -0.94 10.35 18.20
CA GLU A 76 -0.23 9.10 18.55
C GLU A 76 -1.05 7.83 18.34
N ARG A 77 -2.38 7.92 18.20
CA ARG A 77 -3.23 6.76 17.87
C ARG A 77 -3.10 6.36 16.40
N LEU A 78 -2.63 7.27 15.57
CA LEU A 78 -2.58 7.15 14.11
C LEU A 78 -1.15 7.22 13.56
N THR A 79 -0.26 7.93 14.25
CA THR A 79 1.11 8.19 13.80
C THR A 79 2.11 7.83 14.90
N GLU A 80 2.94 6.83 14.63
CA GLU A 80 4.01 6.41 15.54
C GLU A 80 5.33 7.11 15.20
N GLY A 81 6.10 7.51 16.22
CA GLY A 81 7.44 8.06 16.04
C GLY A 81 7.49 9.44 15.36
N TYR A 82 6.39 10.21 15.44
CA TYR A 82 6.34 11.55 14.86
C TYR A 82 7.33 12.51 15.53
N ARG A 83 8.00 13.33 14.72
CA ARG A 83 9.06 14.24 15.13
C ARG A 83 8.77 15.64 14.61
N LYS A 84 8.02 16.42 15.40
CA LYS A 84 7.52 17.75 15.02
C LYS A 84 8.63 18.68 14.49
N ASP A 85 9.82 18.62 15.07
CA ASP A 85 11.00 19.40 14.69
C ASP A 85 11.47 19.16 13.24
N ILE A 86 11.14 18.01 12.66
CA ILE A 86 11.49 17.69 11.26
C ILE A 86 10.45 18.25 10.29
N TRP A 87 9.23 18.55 10.77
CA TRP A 87 8.07 18.86 9.92
C TRP A 87 7.53 20.28 10.09
N GLU A 88 7.95 21.02 11.12
CA GLU A 88 7.38 22.35 11.41
C GLU A 88 7.71 23.42 10.37
N ASP A 89 8.83 23.28 9.65
CA ASP A 89 9.29 24.20 8.61
C ASP A 89 8.83 23.80 7.19
N GLY A 90 8.00 22.75 7.08
CA GLY A 90 7.48 22.24 5.81
C GLY A 90 8.36 21.16 5.16
N TYR A 91 7.87 20.63 4.02
CA TYR A 91 8.48 19.55 3.23
C TYR A 91 9.05 20.05 1.89
#